data_AF-A0A806LEQ6-F1
#
_entry.id   AF-A0A806LEQ6-F1
#
_cell.length_a   1.000
_cell.length_b   1.000
_cell.length_c   1.000
_cell.angle_alpha   90.00
_cell.angle_beta   90.00
_cell.angle_gamma   90.00
#
_symmetry.space_group_name_H-M   'P 1'
#
loop_
_entity.id
_entity.type
_entity.pdbx_description
1 polymer ?
#
loop_
_entity_poly.entity_id
_entity_poly.type
_entity_poly.pdbx_seq_one_letter_code
_entity_poly.pdbx_strand_id
1 'polypeptide(L)' 'MIILLNLLILLVTGALLIVVTTQLAQPVNWIVDAILVISLLLINAALGGWMTIFTMIYILYMLAVIAGVWLFRKRHS' A
#
# COMPACT_ATOMS: atom_id res chain seq x y z
N MET A 1 16.94 14.21 5.64
CA MET A 1 16.59 13.82 4.25
C MET A 1 15.90 12.47 4.19
N ILE A 2 16.48 11.41 4.77
CA ILE A 2 15.91 10.04 4.78
C ILE A 2 14.50 9.95 5.39
N ILE A 3 14.25 10.64 6.51
CA ILE A 3 12.93 10.59 7.19
C ILE A 3 11.82 11.20 6.33
N LEU A 4 12.05 12.39 5.77
CA LEU A 4 11.10 13.07 4.88
C LEU A 4 10.78 12.23 3.64
N LEU A 5 11.80 11.59 3.04
CA LEU A 5 11.62 10.69 1.91
C LEU A 5 10.77 9.47 2.29
N ASN A 6 11.04 8.85 3.43
CA ASN A 6 10.28 7.69 3.92
C ASN A 6 8.81 8.05 4.20
N LEU A 7 8.56 9.23 4.77
CA LEU A 7 7.19 9.74 4.96
C LEU A 7 6.49 10.00 3.63
N LEU A 8 7.20 10.58 2.65
CA LEU A 8 6.65 10.80 1.32
C LEU A 8 6.30 9.47 0.63
N ILE A 9 7.16 8.46 0.74
CA ILE A 9 6.90 7.12 0.21
C ILE A 9 5.61 6.58 0.82
N LEU A 10 5.49 6.56 2.15
CA LEU A 10 4.28 6.09 2.84
C LEU A 10 3.01 6.80 2.37
N LEU A 11 3.05 8.14 2.27
CA LEU A 11 1.91 8.94 1.85
C LEU A 11 1.49 8.67 0.40
N VAL A 12 2.46 8.66 -0.52
CA VAL A 12 2.19 8.46 -1.96
C VAL A 12 1.66 7.05 -2.22
N THR A 13 2.24 6.05 -1.58
CA THR A 13 1.84 4.65 -1.77
C THR A 13 0.49 4.37 -1.13
N GLY A 14 0.21 4.99 0.01
CA GLY A 14 -1.11 4.96 0.64
C GLY A 14 -2.19 5.58 -0.25
N ALA A 15 -1.94 6.76 -0.80
CA ALA A 15 -2.86 7.41 -1.73
C ALA A 15 -3.12 6.55 -2.97
N LEU A 16 -2.06 5.95 -3.54
CA LEU A 16 -2.18 5.05 -4.68
C LEU A 16 -3.04 3.82 -4.37
N LEU A 17 -2.80 3.17 -3.22
CA LEU A 17 -3.61 2.04 -2.76
C LEU A 17 -5.08 2.44 -2.58
N ILE A 18 -5.35 3.56 -1.90
CA ILE A 18 -6.73 4.06 -1.71
C ILE A 18 -7.42 4.26 -3.06
N VAL A 19 -6.75 4.91 -4.01
CA VAL A 19 -7.30 5.17 -5.35
C VAL A 19 -7.63 3.87 -6.07
N VAL A 20 -6.70 2.92 -6.10
CA VAL A 20 -6.89 1.63 -6.78
C VAL A 20 -8.01 0.82 -6.12
N THR A 21 -8.00 0.70 -4.79
CA THR A 21 -9.00 -0.07 -4.03
C THR A 21 -10.41 0.54 -4.13
N THR A 22 -10.54 1.87 -4.24
CA THR A 22 -11.84 2.56 -4.33
C THR A 22 -12.40 2.62 -5.76
N GLN A 23 -11.55 2.81 -6.78
CA GLN A 23 -12.01 2.99 -8.15
C GLN A 23 -12.32 1.69 -8.88
N LEU A 24 -11.74 0.56 -8.48
CA LEU A 24 -11.95 -0.72 -9.15
C LEU A 24 -13.16 -1.48 -8.59
N ALA A 25 -13.99 -2.03 -9.48
CA ALA A 25 -15.07 -2.93 -9.10
C ALA A 25 -14.53 -4.25 -8.52
N GLN A 26 -15.28 -4.86 -7.60
CA GLN A 26 -14.98 -6.22 -7.13
C GLN A 26 -15.38 -7.23 -8.22
N PRO A 27 -14.62 -8.32 -8.44
CA PRO A 27 -13.45 -8.76 -7.67
C PRO A 27 -12.10 -8.23 -8.19
N VAL A 28 -12.10 -7.45 -9.28
CA VAL A 28 -10.87 -6.98 -9.96
C VAL A 28 -9.98 -6.17 -9.02
N ASN A 29 -10.56 -5.38 -8.11
CA ASN A 29 -9.77 -4.59 -7.16
C ASN A 29 -8.82 -5.44 -6.29
N TRP A 30 -9.24 -6.63 -5.84
CA TRP A 30 -8.41 -7.50 -5.00
C TRP A 30 -7.16 -7.98 -5.72
N ILE A 31 -7.30 -8.31 -7.01
CA ILE A 31 -6.19 -8.78 -7.84
C ILE A 31 -5.20 -7.63 -8.07
N VAL A 32 -5.72 -6.45 -8.40
CA VAL A 32 -4.88 -5.28 -8.66
C VAL A 32 -4.20 -4.80 -7.38
N ASP A 33 -4.89 -4.80 -6.24
CA ASP A 33 -4.30 -4.46 -4.93
C ASP A 33 -3.16 -5.42 -4.57
N ALA A 34 -3.34 -6.73 -4.78
CA ALA A 34 -2.30 -7.72 -4.52
C ALA A 34 -1.06 -7.50 -5.41
N ILE A 35 -1.26 -7.30 -6.71
CA ILE A 35 -0.17 -7.00 -7.65
C ILE A 35 0.54 -5.70 -7.25
N LEU A 36 -0.22 -4.68 -6.85
CA LEU A 36 0.33 -3.38 -6.46
C LEU A 36 1.18 -3.50 -5.20
N VAL A 37 0.69 -4.18 -4.16
CA VAL A 37 1.45 -4.42 -2.92
C VAL A 37 2.75 -5.17 -3.21
N ILE A 38 2.69 -6.25 -3.99
CA ILE A 38 3.88 -7.03 -4.34
C ILE A 38 4.88 -6.14 -5.11
N SER A 39 4.41 -5.39 -6.09
CA SER A 39 5.28 -4.49 -6.89
C SER A 39 5.96 -3.44 -6.02
N LEU A 40 5.20 -2.79 -5.13
CA LEU A 40 5.71 -1.78 -4.21
C LEU A 40 6.72 -2.36 -3.21
N LEU A 41 6.48 -3.60 -2.73
CA LEU A 41 7.42 -4.30 -1.85
C LEU A 41 8.72 -4.65 -2.56
N LEU A 42 8.65 -5.17 -3.78
CA LEU A 42 9.82 -5.50 -4.59
C LEU A 42 10.67 -4.24 -4.87
N ILE A 43 10.02 -3.14 -5.24
CA ILE A 43 10.70 -1.85 -5.45
C ILE A 43 11.36 -1.36 -4.16
N ASN A 44 10.63 -1.35 -3.05
CA ASN A 44 11.18 -0.94 -1.76
C ASN A 44 12.36 -1.83 -1.33
N ALA A 45 12.25 -3.14 -1.52
CA ALA A 45 13.31 -4.06 -1.16
C ALA A 45 14.55 -3.96 -2.07
N ALA A 46 14.38 -3.64 -3.35
CA ALA A 46 15.47 -3.41 -4.29
C ALA A 46 16.25 -2.12 -3.96
N LEU A 47 15.56 -1.08 -3.49
CA LEU A 47 16.16 0.23 -3.20
C LEU A 47 16.69 0.36 -1.76
N GLY A 48 16.03 -0.27 -0.79
CA GLY A 48 16.27 -0.09 0.64
C GLY A 48 16.60 -1.37 1.41
N GLY A 49 16.49 -2.55 0.80
CA GLY A 49 16.74 -3.84 1.45
C GLY A 49 15.52 -4.47 2.13
N TRP A 50 15.48 -5.80 2.14
CA TRP A 50 14.33 -6.60 2.63
C TRP A 50 14.13 -6.57 4.15
N MET A 51 15.20 -6.48 4.95
CA MET A 51 15.16 -6.60 6.41
C MET A 51 15.39 -5.28 7.14
N THR A 52 14.91 -4.17 6.58
CA THR A 52 14.95 -2.89 7.30
C THR A 52 13.67 -2.69 8.12
N ILE A 53 13.80 -1.95 9.23
CA ILE A 53 12.65 -1.55 10.07
C ILE A 53 11.61 -0.81 9.21
N PHE A 54 12.06 -0.01 8.25
CA PHE A 54 11.18 0.68 7.31
C PHE A 54 10.36 -0.31 6.48
N THR A 55 10.98 -1.32 5.88
CA THR A 55 10.27 -2.34 5.09
C THR A 55 9.22 -3.07 5.93
N MET A 56 9.50 -3.37 7.20
CA MET A 56 8.51 -3.98 8.11
C MET A 56 7.31 -3.07 8.38
N ILE A 57 7.56 -1.80 8.72
CA ILE A 57 6.50 -0.80 8.91
C ILE A 57 5.71 -0.60 7.63
N TYR A 58 6.38 -0.61 6.49
CA TYR A 58 5.80 -0.39 5.17
C TYR A 58 4.82 -1.51 4.77
N ILE A 59 5.17 -2.78 5.05
CA ILE A 59 4.26 -3.92 4.87
C ILE A 59 2.99 -3.75 5.72
N LEU A 60 3.16 -3.50 7.02
CA LEU A 60 2.04 -3.34 7.95
C LEU A 60 1.14 -2.17 7.54
N TYR A 61 1.75 -1.06 7.10
CA TYR A 61 1.06 0.11 6.59
C TYR A 61 0.18 -0.22 5.38
N MET A 62 0.71 -0.90 4.36
CA MET A 62 -0.06 -1.24 3.16
C MET A 62 -1.25 -2.16 3.48
N LEU A 63 -1.07 -3.14 4.37
CA LEU A 63 -2.16 -4.01 4.82
C LEU A 63 -3.24 -3.21 5.58
N ALA A 64 -2.83 -2.29 6.45
CA ALA A 64 -3.75 -1.44 7.19
C ALA A 64 -4.57 -0.51 6.26
N VAL A 65 -3.93 0.06 5.23
CA VAL A 65 -4.61 0.90 4.24
C VAL A 65 -5.66 0.10 3.47
N ILE A 66 -5.29 -1.06 2.92
CA ILE A 66 -6.22 -1.90 2.16
C ILE A 66 -7.40 -2.33 3.05
N ALA A 67 -7.13 -2.83 4.26
CA ALA A 67 -8.17 -3.25 5.19
C ALA A 67 -9.11 -2.10 5.58
N GLY A 68 -8.55 -0.90 5.84
CA GLY A 68 -9.32 0.29 6.17
C GLY A 68 -10.24 0.74 5.03
N VAL A 69 -9.72 0.79 3.79
CA VAL A 69 -10.50 1.16 2.61
C VAL A 69 -11.57 0.12 2.30
N TRP A 70 -11.25 -1.17 2.47
CA TRP A 70 -12.20 -2.25 2.28
C TRP A 70 -13.38 -2.17 3.26
N LEU A 71 -13.07 -1.97 4.55
CA LEU A 71 -14.08 -1.74 5.59
C LEU A 71 -14.95 -0.52 5.29
N PHE A 72 -14.33 0.58 4.85
CA PHE A 72 -15.04 1.80 4.48
C PHE A 72 -16.02 1.55 3.32
N ARG A 73 -15.57 0.86 2.28
CA ARG A 73 -16.38 0.53 1.10
C ARG A 73 -17.54 -0.40 1.44
N LYS A 74 -17.34 -1.40 2.31
CA LYS A 74 -18.42 -2.29 2.77
C LYS A 74 -19.52 -1.56 3.54
N ARG A 75 -19.19 -0.44 4.20
CA ARG A 75 -20.17 0.37 4.96
C ARG A 75 -20.95 1.37 4.10
N HIS A 76 -20.47 1.68 2.90
CA HIS A 76 -21.02 2.74 2.03
C HIS A 76 -21.39 2.24 0.62
N SER A 77 -21.42 0.92 0.41
CA SER A 77 -21.86 0.26 -0.83
C SER A 77 -23.12 -0.54 -0.57
#